data_AF-A0A5B9QAC2-F1
#
_entry.id   AF-A0A5B9QAC2-F1
#
_cell.length_a   1.000
_cell.length_b   1.000
_cell.length_c   1.000
_cell.angle_alpha   90.00
_cell.angle_beta   90.00
_cell.angle_gamma   90.00
#
_symmetry.space_group_name_H-M   'P 1'
#
loop_
_entity.id
_entity.type
_entity.pdbx_description
1 polymer ?
#
loop_
_entity_poly.entity_id
_entity_poly.type
_entity_poly.pdbx_seq_one_letter_code
_entity_poly.pdbx_strand_id
1 'polypeptide(L)' 'MGKIRLGCLFCDRDDFDGVDEIPADWYAVDHVQSYEDSYAEAVEKSDPVFDWQTHLGVCPLCEDSHCFVNEE' A
#
# COMPACT_ATOMS: atom_id res chain seq x y z
N MET A 1 6.91 16.61 -6.01
CA MET A 1 5.89 15.57 -5.79
C MET A 1 6.44 14.56 -4.81
N GLY A 2 5.65 14.19 -3.79
CA GLY A 2 5.99 13.10 -2.89
C GLY A 2 5.80 11.76 -3.62
N LYS A 3 6.66 10.79 -3.35
CA LYS A 3 6.56 9.45 -3.92
C LYS A 3 5.48 8.67 -3.15
N ILE A 4 4.55 8.03 -3.86
CA ILE A 4 3.55 7.17 -3.23
C ILE A 4 4.14 5.76 -3.12
N ARG A 5 4.16 5.23 -1.90
CA ARG A 5 4.28 3.79 -1.68
C ARG A 5 2.90 3.25 -1.32
N LEU A 6 2.35 2.40 -2.19
CA LEU A 6 1.00 1.85 -2.06
C LEU A 6 1.08 0.36 -1.75
N GLY A 7 0.76 -0.01 -0.50
CA GLY A 7 0.75 -1.39 -0.04
C GLY A 7 -0.64 -2.01 -0.07
N CYS A 8 -0.72 -3.32 -0.34
CA CYS A 8 -1.97 -4.07 -0.25
C CYS A 8 -2.19 -4.62 1.16
N LEU A 9 -3.35 -4.38 1.76
CA LEU A 9 -3.74 -4.87 3.09
C LEU A 9 -3.60 -6.39 3.27
N PHE A 10 -3.70 -7.17 2.19
CA PHE A 10 -3.76 -8.64 2.25
C PHE A 10 -2.48 -9.34 1.80
N CYS A 11 -1.76 -8.77 0.83
CA CYS A 11 -0.59 -9.42 0.24
C CYS A 11 0.70 -8.61 0.34
N ASP A 12 0.62 -7.39 0.90
CA ASP A 12 1.75 -6.49 1.12
C ASP A 12 2.68 -6.36 -0.10
N ARG A 13 2.05 -6.23 -1.28
CA ARG A 13 2.79 -6.10 -2.55
C ARG A 13 3.57 -4.78 -2.58
N ASP A 14 4.79 -4.85 -3.09
CA ASP A 14 5.80 -3.78 -3.14
C ASP A 14 6.05 -3.25 -4.56
N ASP A 15 5.35 -3.79 -5.57
CA ASP A 15 5.47 -3.38 -6.97
C ASP A 15 4.88 -2.00 -7.28
N PHE A 16 4.26 -1.35 -6.28
CA PHE A 16 3.76 0.04 -6.35
C PHE A 16 4.56 0.98 -5.45
N ASP A 17 5.84 0.68 -5.25
CA ASP A 17 6.78 1.53 -4.54
C ASP A 17 7.26 2.70 -5.40
N GLY A 18 6.84 3.92 -5.04
CA GLY A 18 7.29 5.16 -5.65
C GLY A 18 6.50 5.60 -6.88
N VAL A 19 5.23 5.22 -6.97
CA VAL A 19 4.31 5.68 -8.02
C VAL A 19 3.93 7.15 -7.85
N ASP A 20 3.60 7.81 -8.96
CA ASP A 20 3.20 9.23 -8.97
C ASP A 20 1.71 9.42 -8.66
N GLU A 21 0.89 8.40 -8.89
CA GLU A 21 -0.56 8.40 -8.64
C GLU A 21 -1.06 7.03 -8.16
N ILE A 22 -2.19 7.03 -7.43
CA ILE A 22 -2.86 5.80 -7.01
C ILE A 22 -3.53 5.18 -8.24
N PRO A 23 -3.22 3.92 -8.58
CA PRO A 23 -3.88 3.22 -9.68
C PRO A 23 -5.39 3.10 -9.45
N ALA A 24 -6.19 3.34 -10.49
CA ALA A 24 -7.65 3.37 -10.40
C ALA A 24 -8.30 1.98 -10.15
N ASP A 25 -7.54 0.91 -10.35
CA ASP A 25 -7.94 -0.48 -10.13
C ASP A 25 -7.72 -0.94 -8.68
N TRP A 26 -7.20 -0.08 -7.81
CA TRP A 26 -7.10 -0.38 -6.38
C TRP A 26 -8.36 0.05 -5.63
N TYR A 27 -8.80 -0.82 -4.71
CA TYR A 27 -10.00 -0.62 -3.92
C TYR A 27 -9.66 -0.13 -2.50
N ALA A 28 -10.56 0.67 -1.91
CA ALA A 28 -10.47 1.17 -0.54
C ALA A 28 -9.08 1.72 -0.15
N VAL A 29 -8.50 2.55 -1.03
CA VAL A 29 -7.19 3.15 -0.78
C VAL A 29 -7.33 4.31 0.22
N ASP A 30 -6.69 4.15 1.38
CA ASP A 30 -6.60 5.17 2.41
C ASP A 30 -5.16 5.70 2.52
N HIS A 31 -5.04 7.02 2.74
CA HIS A 31 -3.77 7.65 3.07
C HIS A 31 -3.44 7.38 4.54
N VAL A 32 -2.33 6.70 4.79
CA VAL A 32 -1.91 6.30 6.14
C VAL A 32 -0.95 7.33 6.74
N GLN A 33 0.03 7.80 5.97
CA GLN A 33 1.05 8.74 6.43
C GLN A 33 1.80 9.44 5.27
N SER A 34 2.48 10.54 5.60
CA SER A 34 3.27 11.31 4.64
C SER A 34 4.54 10.54 4.22
N TYR A 35 5.07 10.83 3.03
CA TYR A 35 6.35 10.25 2.57
C TYR A 35 7.51 10.56 3.52
N GLU A 36 7.54 11.76 4.12
CA GLU A 36 8.61 12.18 5.02
C GLU A 36 8.62 11.36 6.32
N ASP A 37 7.44 11.17 6.92
CA ASP A 37 7.26 10.33 8.11
C ASP A 37 7.59 8.87 7.80
N SER A 38 7.10 8.40 6.66
CA SER A 38 7.35 7.05 6.16
C SER A 38 8.83 6.78 5.96
N TYR A 39 9.54 7.72 5.34
CA TYR A 39 10.98 7.60 5.10
C TYR A 39 11.78 7.65 6.41
N ALA A 40 11.37 8.48 7.37
CA ALA A 40 12.01 8.53 8.68
C ALA A 40 11.89 7.19 9.42
N GLU A 41 10.71 6.56 9.38
CA GLU A 41 10.48 5.24 9.98
C GLU A 41 11.31 4.13 9.33
N ALA A 42 11.44 4.14 8.00
CA ALA A 42 12.28 3.20 7.25
C ALA A 42 13.75 3.27 7.69
N VAL A 43 14.26 4.49 7.89
CA VAL A 43 15.64 4.75 8.30
C VAL A 43 15.88 4.28 9.73
N GLU A 44 14.91 4.45 10.63
CA GLU A 44 15.00 4.05 12.04
C GLU A 44 15.01 2.52 12.19
N LYS A 45 14.17 1.80 11.43
CA LYS A 45 13.99 0.34 11.60
C LYS A 45 15.10 -0.52 10.99
N SER A 46 16.00 0.03 10.16
CA SER A 46 17.06 -0.73 9.44
C SER A 46 16.55 -1.93 8.63
N ASP A 47 15.26 -1.98 8.34
CA ASP A 47 14.66 -2.98 7.45
C ASP A 47 13.88 -2.23 6.36
N PRO A 48 14.45 -2.04 5.16
CA PRO A 48 13.81 -1.27 4.10
C PRO A 48 12.64 -2.02 3.44
N VAL A 49 12.49 -3.32 3.72
CA VAL A 49 11.54 -4.18 3.01
C VAL A 49 10.14 -4.10 3.64
N PHE A 50 10.04 -3.99 4.96
CA PHE A 50 8.76 -3.86 5.67
C PHE A 50 8.74 -2.58 6.51
N ASP A 51 7.84 -1.63 6.18
CA ASP A 51 7.17 -0.64 7.08
C ASP A 51 7.01 0.81 6.58
N TRP A 52 7.47 1.19 5.39
CA TRP A 52 7.29 2.60 4.97
C TRP A 52 6.21 2.79 3.90
N GLN A 53 4.94 2.57 4.21
CA GLN A 53 3.84 2.81 3.27
C GLN A 53 3.14 4.15 3.49
N THR A 54 2.88 4.88 2.39
CA THR A 54 2.15 6.15 2.44
C THR A 54 0.64 5.95 2.30
N HIS A 55 0.25 4.93 1.54
CA HIS A 55 -1.13 4.58 1.25
C HIS A 55 -1.30 3.07 1.41
N LEU A 56 -2.47 2.67 1.89
CA LEU A 56 -2.84 1.28 2.06
C LEU A 56 -4.20 1.06 1.40
N GLY A 57 -4.29 0.03 0.57
CA GLY A 57 -5.53 -0.33 -0.09
C GLY A 57 -5.63 -1.82 -0.35
N VAL A 58 -6.53 -2.22 -1.24
CA VAL A 58 -6.71 -3.60 -1.67
C VAL A 58 -6.40 -3.68 -3.15
N CYS A 59 -5.40 -4.48 -3.51
CA CYS A 59 -5.02 -4.63 -4.91
C CYS A 59 -6.04 -5.50 -5.67
N PRO A 60 -6.15 -5.39 -7.00
CA PRO A 60 -7.16 -6.10 -7.80
C PRO A 60 -7.17 -7.62 -7.58
N LEU A 61 -5.98 -8.22 -7.41
CA LEU A 61 -5.87 -9.67 -7.17
C LEU A 61 -6.48 -10.08 -5.83
N CYS A 62 -6.28 -9.26 -4.80
CA CYS A 62 -6.85 -9.49 -3.49
C CYS A 62 -8.31 -9.07 -3.44
N GLU A 63 -8.71 -8.01 -4.15
CA GLU A 63 -10.10 -7.63 -4.31
C GLU A 63 -10.89 -8.82 -4.87
N ASP A 64 -10.48 -9.36 -6.01
CA ASP A 64 -11.13 -10.52 -6.62
C ASP A 64 -11.12 -11.75 -5.70
N SER A 65 -10.02 -12.00 -4.98
CA SER A 65 -9.91 -13.16 -4.09
C SER A 65 -10.73 -13.03 -2.80
N HIS A 66 -10.93 -11.81 -2.30
CA HIS A 66 -11.70 -11.51 -1.10
C HIS A 66 -13.15 -11.10 -1.39
N CYS A 67 -13.54 -10.94 -2.66
CA CYS A 67 -14.91 -10.66 -3.07
C CYS A 67 -15.88 -11.86 -2.84
N PHE A 68 -15.37 -13.02 -2.41
CA PHE A 68 -16.13 -14.26 -2.20
C PHE A 68 -16.54 -14.57 -0.75
N VAL A 69 -16.57 -13.60 0.18
CA VAL A 69 -17.19 -13.80 1.51
C VAL A 69 -18.60 -13.22 1.57
N ASN A 70 -19.49 -13.73 0.73
CA ASN A 70 -20.94 -13.77 0.96
C ASN A 70 -21.57 -14.89 0.11
N GLU A 71 -21.11 -16.13 0.29
CA GLU A 71 -21.96 -17.29 0.01
C GLU A 71 -22.39 -17.88 1.36
N GLU A 72 -23.60 -17.44 1.75
CA GLU A 72 -24.65 -18.06 2.59
C GLU A 72 -24.28 -18.95 3.80
#